data_AF-A0A7V6CEK1-F1
#
_entry.id   AF-A0A7V6CEK1-F1
#
_cell.length_a   1.000
_cell.length_b   1.000
_cell.length_c   1.000
_cell.angle_alpha   90.00
_cell.angle_beta   90.00
_cell.angle_gamma   90.00
#
_symmetry.space_group_name_H-M   'P 1'
#
loop_
_entity.id
_entity.type
_entity.pdbx_description
1 polymer ?
#
loop_
_entity_poly.entity_id
_entity_poly.type
_entity_poly.pdbx_seq_one_letter_code
_entity_poly.pdbx_strand_id
1 'polypeptide(L)'
;MELILHIGHYKTGTTSIQHFLYNYKDVLLKRYKLLYPLNSILSNKSKGQVLLAYHYAKKTGKDFDKIINITIDEILSLKPHKVCISSEELCVYNAAVYLLERIEKLFEKIIILFYIRRQDTFAESSYKERIKNSDSKLTKSFHKSLQDIDFMMKYDKILNKIVKNFPIPKIQVIAKIYDRSLFPEGNVIIDFLSILGIDMPEAKEYKIEANPSLSHISTLALRKINERFNLPNKERLKVIHYLLKLDKEEGPGPLKTFFTLEERIEFLERFKESNERLFREWFNSENKFVLTPEEIEFYREQDKIPKEEIERLVDERYQKVVENVIKKPKVYIPVEISKLAREGDIVDRVVIDKLYLDLLKDGRLIVEGVVVLKPEVKEEYRLLMENGEGIKEVRWGISSPGYAKMYPENPYAKNARFKVEGVVLTEEKPIKLYLEDKDRNRMLIYEIKTALTKE
;
A
#
# COMPACT_ATOMS: atom_id res chain seq x y z
N MET A 1 -30.96 -26.56 -15.70
CA MET A 1 -30.31 -25.26 -15.37
C MET A 1 -28.81 -25.35 -15.60
N GLU A 2 -28.15 -24.25 -15.96
CA GLU A 2 -26.69 -24.18 -16.10
C GLU A 2 -26.04 -23.41 -14.95
N LEU A 3 -24.89 -23.87 -14.46
CA LEU A 3 -24.05 -23.13 -13.50
C LEU A 3 -22.83 -22.54 -14.20
N ILE A 4 -22.56 -21.28 -13.95
CA ILE A 4 -21.32 -20.60 -14.27
C ILE A 4 -20.60 -20.32 -12.95
N LEU A 5 -19.52 -21.05 -12.73
CA LEU A 5 -18.69 -20.95 -11.55
C LEU A 5 -17.39 -20.23 -11.90
N HIS A 6 -17.36 -18.93 -11.67
CA HIS A 6 -16.17 -18.11 -11.85
C HIS A 6 -15.31 -18.13 -10.57
N ILE A 7 -14.18 -18.82 -10.62
CA ILE A 7 -13.36 -19.11 -9.44
C ILE A 7 -12.15 -18.18 -9.29
N GLY A 8 -12.12 -17.07 -10.05
CA GLY A 8 -10.99 -16.14 -10.08
C GLY A 8 -10.11 -16.35 -11.32
N HIS A 9 -8.78 -16.20 -11.23
CA HIS A 9 -7.94 -16.07 -10.04
C HIS A 9 -7.99 -14.69 -9.35
N TYR A 10 -7.31 -14.50 -8.22
CA TYR A 10 -7.03 -13.16 -7.70
C TYR A 10 -6.29 -12.29 -8.74
N LYS A 11 -6.57 -10.98 -8.74
CA LYS A 11 -5.91 -9.97 -9.58
C LYS A 11 -6.11 -10.13 -11.10
N THR A 12 -7.23 -10.75 -11.50
CA THR A 12 -7.66 -10.94 -12.90
C THR A 12 -8.98 -10.19 -13.21
N GLY A 13 -9.15 -8.98 -12.65
CA GLY A 13 -10.30 -8.12 -12.98
C GLY A 13 -11.63 -8.57 -12.38
N THR A 14 -11.60 -9.50 -11.44
CA THR A 14 -12.79 -10.10 -10.87
C THR A 14 -13.70 -9.13 -10.13
N THR A 15 -13.12 -8.14 -9.44
CA THR A 15 -13.90 -7.06 -8.81
C THR A 15 -14.78 -6.34 -9.83
N SER A 16 -14.28 -6.09 -11.04
CA SER A 16 -15.06 -5.46 -12.11
C SER A 16 -16.23 -6.33 -12.55
N ILE A 17 -15.98 -7.64 -12.74
CA ILE A 17 -17.01 -8.62 -13.10
C ILE A 17 -18.08 -8.70 -12.00
N GLN A 18 -17.67 -8.91 -10.75
CA GLN A 18 -18.57 -9.07 -9.61
C GLN A 18 -19.42 -7.81 -9.37
N HIS A 19 -18.82 -6.61 -9.48
CA HIS A 19 -19.57 -5.36 -9.35
C HIS A 19 -20.59 -5.20 -10.47
N PHE A 20 -20.22 -5.51 -11.71
CA PHE A 20 -21.16 -5.47 -12.83
C PHE A 20 -22.34 -6.44 -12.61
N LEU A 21 -22.04 -7.71 -12.30
CA LEU A 21 -23.07 -8.72 -12.04
C LEU A 21 -24.02 -8.32 -10.90
N TYR A 22 -23.47 -7.77 -9.82
CA TYR A 22 -24.28 -7.28 -8.70
C TYR A 22 -25.16 -6.09 -9.06
N ASN A 23 -24.60 -5.11 -9.78
CA ASN A 23 -25.32 -3.88 -10.15
C ASN A 23 -26.42 -4.15 -11.19
N TYR A 24 -26.20 -5.12 -12.08
CA TYR A 24 -27.13 -5.49 -13.16
C TYR A 24 -27.93 -6.77 -12.90
N LYS A 25 -27.87 -7.35 -11.70
CA LYS A 25 -28.55 -8.62 -11.34
C LYS A 25 -30.02 -8.68 -11.78
N ASP A 26 -30.76 -7.58 -11.65
CA ASP A 26 -32.19 -7.53 -11.98
C ASP A 26 -32.41 -7.56 -13.51
N VAL A 27 -31.53 -6.90 -14.26
CA VAL A 27 -31.52 -6.94 -15.73
C VAL A 27 -31.10 -8.32 -16.22
N LEU A 28 -30.05 -8.89 -15.62
CA LEU A 28 -29.54 -10.23 -15.91
C LEU A 28 -30.62 -11.30 -15.70
N LEU A 29 -31.35 -11.23 -14.58
CA LEU A 29 -32.42 -12.17 -14.28
C LEU A 29 -33.60 -11.99 -15.23
N LYS A 30 -34.04 -10.76 -15.49
CA LYS A 30 -35.23 -10.50 -16.32
C LYS A 30 -35.00 -10.83 -17.80
N ARG A 31 -33.90 -10.35 -18.38
CA ARG A 31 -33.62 -10.46 -19.83
C ARG A 31 -32.92 -11.76 -20.21
N TYR A 32 -31.97 -12.22 -19.40
CA TYR A 32 -31.11 -13.35 -19.75
C TYR A 32 -31.36 -14.59 -18.89
N LYS A 33 -32.35 -14.53 -17.98
CA LYS A 33 -32.68 -15.61 -17.04
C LYS A 33 -31.45 -16.08 -16.25
N LEU A 34 -30.55 -15.13 -15.97
CA LEU A 34 -29.32 -15.36 -15.22
C LEU A 34 -29.47 -14.82 -13.79
N LEU A 35 -29.42 -15.73 -12.82
CA LEU A 35 -29.41 -15.39 -11.40
C LEU A 35 -27.98 -15.16 -10.92
N TYR A 36 -27.76 -14.06 -10.22
CA TYR A 36 -26.55 -13.81 -9.41
C TYR A 36 -26.95 -13.78 -7.93
N PRO A 37 -26.83 -14.89 -7.18
CA PRO A 37 -27.33 -14.99 -5.80
C PRO A 37 -26.65 -14.00 -4.85
N LEU A 38 -27.42 -13.38 -3.96
CA LEU A 38 -26.92 -12.31 -3.07
C LEU A 38 -26.67 -12.77 -1.64
N ASN A 39 -27.34 -13.82 -1.20
CA ASN A 39 -27.33 -14.26 0.21
C ASN A 39 -25.95 -14.75 0.70
N SER A 40 -25.04 -15.02 -0.22
CA SER A 40 -23.67 -15.46 0.05
C SER A 40 -22.62 -14.35 -0.08
N ILE A 41 -23.05 -13.09 -0.20
CA ILE A 41 -22.17 -11.93 -0.21
C ILE A 41 -21.97 -11.43 1.22
N LEU A 42 -20.71 -11.33 1.67
CA LEU A 42 -20.40 -10.95 3.06
C LEU A 42 -20.78 -9.49 3.38
N SER A 43 -20.55 -8.55 2.46
CA SER A 43 -20.78 -7.14 2.72
C SER A 43 -21.00 -6.36 1.42
N ASN A 44 -21.57 -5.16 1.52
CA ASN A 44 -21.75 -4.29 0.35
C ASN A 44 -20.43 -3.85 -0.30
N LYS A 45 -19.26 -4.06 0.32
CA LYS A 45 -17.94 -3.66 -0.21
C LYS A 45 -17.28 -4.73 -1.08
N SER A 46 -17.64 -5.99 -0.93
CA SER A 46 -17.17 -7.09 -1.78
C SER A 46 -18.39 -7.68 -2.46
N LYS A 47 -18.43 -7.70 -3.79
CA LYS A 47 -19.62 -8.16 -4.51
C LYS A 47 -19.60 -9.65 -4.85
N GLY A 48 -18.48 -10.33 -4.61
CA GLY A 48 -18.34 -11.78 -4.81
C GLY A 48 -19.00 -12.62 -3.71
N GLN A 49 -19.45 -13.83 -4.09
CA GLN A 49 -20.06 -14.82 -3.20
C GLN A 49 -19.01 -15.55 -2.33
N VAL A 50 -18.19 -14.79 -1.59
CA VAL A 50 -17.07 -15.33 -0.79
C VAL A 50 -17.53 -16.31 0.29
N LEU A 51 -18.78 -16.21 0.76
CA LEU A 51 -19.31 -17.12 1.78
C LEU A 51 -19.65 -18.52 1.24
N LEU A 52 -19.65 -18.71 -0.09
CA LEU A 52 -19.71 -20.05 -0.69
C LEU A 52 -18.35 -20.75 -0.75
N ALA A 53 -17.29 -20.12 -0.22
CA ALA A 53 -16.03 -20.78 0.05
C ALA A 53 -15.96 -21.18 1.54
N TYR A 54 -15.91 -22.49 1.81
CA TYR A 54 -16.04 -23.03 3.18
C TYR A 54 -15.02 -22.44 4.17
N HIS A 55 -13.76 -22.26 3.75
CA HIS A 55 -12.70 -21.72 4.62
C HIS A 55 -12.97 -20.25 4.97
N TYR A 56 -13.59 -19.50 4.05
CA TYR A 56 -13.91 -18.09 4.26
C TYR A 56 -15.16 -17.91 5.13
N ALA A 57 -16.18 -18.74 4.93
CA ALA A 57 -17.33 -18.83 5.84
C ALA A 57 -16.87 -19.14 7.27
N LYS A 58 -16.00 -20.14 7.44
CA LYS A 58 -15.39 -20.48 8.73
C LYS A 58 -14.60 -19.32 9.33
N LYS A 59 -13.74 -18.66 8.54
CA LYS A 59 -12.95 -17.49 8.97
C LYS A 59 -13.83 -16.35 9.48
N THR A 60 -15.03 -16.19 8.93
CA THR A 60 -15.96 -15.10 9.27
C THR A 60 -17.02 -15.51 10.29
N GLY A 61 -16.93 -16.72 10.86
CA GLY A 61 -17.89 -17.25 11.83
C GLY A 61 -19.29 -17.48 11.25
N LYS A 62 -19.41 -17.63 9.93
CA LYS A 62 -20.67 -17.89 9.25
C LYS A 62 -20.87 -19.39 9.05
N ASP A 63 -22.11 -19.84 9.20
CA ASP A 63 -22.51 -21.22 8.97
C ASP A 63 -22.60 -21.50 7.45
N PHE A 64 -21.62 -22.25 6.95
CA PHE A 64 -21.48 -22.58 5.54
C PHE A 64 -22.69 -23.35 4.99
N ASP A 65 -23.19 -24.35 5.71
CA ASP A 65 -24.31 -25.18 5.26
C ASP A 65 -25.60 -24.36 5.22
N LYS A 66 -25.81 -23.48 6.21
CA LYS A 66 -26.95 -22.54 6.20
C LYS A 66 -26.89 -21.59 5.00
N ILE A 67 -25.72 -21.05 4.66
CA ILE A 67 -25.55 -20.16 3.50
C ILE A 67 -25.83 -20.90 2.19
N ILE A 68 -25.36 -22.13 2.05
CA ILE A 68 -25.65 -22.98 0.90
C ILE A 68 -27.15 -23.21 0.78
N ASN A 69 -27.82 -23.63 1.87
CA ASN A 69 -29.25 -23.92 1.85
C ASN A 69 -30.08 -22.70 1.43
N ILE A 70 -29.79 -21.51 1.98
CA ILE A 70 -30.45 -20.26 1.56
C ILE A 70 -30.22 -19.97 0.07
N THR A 71 -29.02 -20.23 -0.43
CA THR A 71 -28.69 -20.05 -1.85
C THR A 71 -29.46 -21.04 -2.74
N ILE A 72 -29.59 -22.30 -2.29
CA ILE A 72 -30.37 -23.34 -2.99
C ILE A 72 -31.85 -22.95 -3.03
N ASP A 73 -32.42 -22.52 -1.90
CA ASP A 73 -33.82 -22.08 -1.81
C ASP A 73 -34.10 -20.91 -2.76
N GLU A 74 -33.19 -19.94 -2.85
CA GLU A 74 -33.26 -18.83 -3.80
C GLU A 74 -33.27 -19.32 -5.26
N ILE A 75 -32.38 -20.24 -5.62
CA ILE A 75 -32.30 -20.83 -6.98
C ILE A 75 -33.59 -21.57 -7.32
N LEU A 76 -34.08 -22.41 -6.41
CA LEU A 76 -35.29 -23.23 -6.63
C LEU A 76 -36.57 -22.39 -6.70
N SER A 77 -36.62 -21.27 -5.95
CA SER A 77 -37.73 -20.33 -5.96
C SER A 77 -37.81 -19.57 -7.29
N LEU A 78 -36.67 -19.03 -7.76
CA LEU A 78 -36.63 -18.18 -8.95
C LEU A 78 -36.58 -18.95 -10.27
N LYS A 79 -36.18 -20.23 -10.25
CA LYS A 79 -36.08 -21.12 -11.42
C LYS A 79 -35.39 -20.48 -12.63
N PRO A 80 -34.17 -19.92 -12.48
CA PRO A 80 -33.47 -19.30 -13.59
C PRO A 80 -33.01 -20.33 -14.63
N HIS A 81 -32.64 -19.89 -15.84
CA HIS A 81 -31.97 -20.79 -16.80
C HIS A 81 -30.50 -20.98 -16.44
N LYS A 82 -29.84 -19.89 -15.99
CA LYS A 82 -28.42 -19.84 -15.63
C LYS A 82 -28.25 -19.30 -14.20
N VAL A 83 -27.29 -19.85 -13.47
CA VAL A 83 -26.84 -19.31 -12.18
C VAL A 83 -25.37 -18.94 -12.32
N CYS A 84 -24.98 -17.74 -11.90
CA CYS A 84 -23.60 -17.31 -11.88
C CYS A 84 -23.13 -17.13 -10.42
N ILE A 85 -22.09 -17.86 -10.04
CA ILE A 85 -21.39 -17.72 -8.77
C ILE A 85 -19.96 -17.27 -9.09
N SER A 86 -19.50 -16.21 -8.43
CA SER A 86 -18.19 -15.62 -8.66
C SER A 86 -17.47 -15.34 -7.34
N SER A 87 -16.32 -15.98 -7.13
CA SER A 87 -15.43 -15.70 -6.00
C SER A 87 -14.04 -16.31 -6.22
N GLU A 88 -12.99 -15.53 -5.98
CA GLU A 88 -11.60 -15.97 -6.07
C GLU A 88 -11.25 -16.95 -4.95
N GLU A 89 -11.96 -16.88 -3.83
CA GLU A 89 -11.78 -17.81 -2.73
C GLU A 89 -12.09 -19.25 -3.18
N LEU A 90 -12.90 -19.44 -4.23
CA LEU A 90 -13.25 -20.78 -4.73
C LEU A 90 -12.07 -21.53 -5.37
N CYS A 91 -11.02 -20.84 -5.84
CA CYS A 91 -9.82 -21.51 -6.34
C CYS A 91 -8.84 -21.93 -5.24
N VAL A 92 -9.14 -21.64 -3.97
CA VAL A 92 -8.28 -21.94 -2.81
C VAL A 92 -8.85 -23.09 -1.99
N TYR A 93 -7.98 -23.90 -1.38
CA TYR A 93 -8.32 -24.94 -0.40
C TYR A 93 -9.42 -25.95 -0.81
N ASN A 94 -9.64 -26.19 -2.12
CA ASN A 94 -10.75 -27.02 -2.64
C ASN A 94 -12.15 -26.45 -2.44
N ALA A 95 -12.29 -25.15 -2.19
CA ALA A 95 -13.59 -24.54 -1.94
C ALA A 95 -14.59 -24.77 -3.09
N ALA A 96 -14.16 -24.70 -4.35
CA ALA A 96 -15.01 -25.05 -5.50
C ALA A 96 -15.52 -26.51 -5.44
N VAL A 97 -14.67 -27.47 -5.05
CA VAL A 97 -15.05 -28.88 -4.95
C VAL A 97 -16.12 -29.09 -3.89
N TYR A 98 -15.88 -28.56 -2.67
CA TYR A 98 -16.84 -28.66 -1.57
C TYR A 98 -18.18 -28.01 -1.90
N LEU A 99 -18.18 -26.88 -2.61
CA LEU A 99 -19.40 -26.24 -3.07
C LEU A 99 -20.14 -27.12 -4.07
N LEU A 100 -19.44 -27.62 -5.10
CA LEU A 100 -20.03 -28.40 -6.17
C LEU A 100 -20.64 -29.71 -5.66
N GLU A 101 -20.00 -30.42 -4.73
CA GLU A 101 -20.56 -31.61 -4.08
C GLU A 101 -21.97 -31.40 -3.48
N ARG A 102 -22.30 -30.15 -3.10
CA ARG A 102 -23.60 -29.80 -2.51
C ARG A 102 -24.63 -29.33 -3.53
N ILE A 103 -24.20 -28.65 -4.59
CA ILE A 103 -25.12 -27.98 -5.51
C ILE A 103 -25.16 -28.57 -6.92
N GLU A 104 -24.23 -29.47 -7.29
CA GLU A 104 -24.09 -29.94 -8.67
C GLU A 104 -25.38 -30.57 -9.21
N LYS A 105 -26.15 -31.27 -8.36
CA LYS A 105 -27.39 -31.96 -8.75
C LYS A 105 -28.48 -31.02 -9.24
N LEU A 106 -28.40 -29.73 -8.94
CA LEU A 106 -29.32 -28.69 -9.42
C LEU A 106 -29.09 -28.32 -10.89
N PHE A 107 -27.93 -28.66 -11.43
CA PHE A 107 -27.49 -28.20 -12.74
C PHE A 107 -27.33 -29.39 -13.70
N GLU A 108 -27.63 -29.18 -14.97
CA GLU A 108 -27.39 -30.15 -16.04
C GLU A 108 -26.02 -29.95 -16.68
N LYS A 109 -25.53 -28.70 -16.63
CA LYS A 109 -24.25 -28.28 -17.15
C LYS A 109 -23.58 -27.32 -16.18
N ILE A 110 -22.29 -27.49 -15.97
CA ILE A 110 -21.47 -26.64 -15.10
C ILE A 110 -20.28 -26.15 -15.91
N ILE A 111 -20.10 -24.84 -15.97
CA ILE A 111 -18.96 -24.18 -16.59
C ILE A 111 -18.11 -23.57 -15.47
N ILE A 112 -16.88 -24.05 -15.30
CA ILE A 112 -15.92 -23.49 -14.36
C ILE A 112 -14.99 -22.55 -15.13
N LEU A 113 -15.06 -21.27 -14.83
CA LEU A 113 -14.26 -20.23 -15.50
C LEU A 113 -13.11 -19.79 -14.60
N PHE A 114 -11.89 -19.86 -15.14
CA PHE A 114 -10.67 -19.50 -14.44
C PHE A 114 -9.78 -18.60 -15.31
N TYR A 115 -9.70 -17.32 -14.95
CA TYR A 115 -8.73 -16.41 -15.53
C TYR A 115 -7.35 -16.61 -14.88
N ILE A 116 -6.32 -16.74 -15.70
CA ILE A 116 -4.91 -16.85 -15.28
C ILE A 116 -4.14 -15.63 -15.78
N ARG A 117 -3.10 -15.23 -15.04
CA ARG A 117 -2.26 -14.07 -15.38
C ARG A 117 -0.79 -14.46 -15.35
N ARG A 118 0.04 -13.89 -16.23
CA ARG A 118 1.48 -14.15 -16.23
C ARG A 118 2.06 -13.92 -14.83
N GLN A 119 2.84 -14.89 -14.33
CA GLN A 119 3.16 -15.01 -12.90
C GLN A 119 3.88 -13.79 -12.34
N ASP A 120 4.79 -13.19 -13.11
CA ASP A 120 5.52 -11.97 -12.76
C ASP A 120 4.55 -10.80 -12.51
N THR A 121 3.62 -10.55 -13.43
CA THR A 121 2.64 -9.47 -13.31
C THR A 121 1.58 -9.75 -12.24
N PHE A 122 1.25 -11.03 -11.99
CA PHE A 122 0.41 -11.43 -10.88
C PHE A 122 1.11 -11.13 -9.54
N ALA A 123 2.38 -11.50 -9.41
CA ALA A 123 3.17 -11.28 -8.19
C ALA A 123 3.22 -9.79 -7.80
N GLU A 124 3.50 -8.90 -8.77
CA GLU A 124 3.51 -7.46 -8.52
C GLU A 124 2.13 -6.92 -8.13
N SER A 125 1.07 -7.35 -8.83
CA SER A 125 -0.30 -6.94 -8.52
C SER A 125 -0.74 -7.41 -7.14
N SER A 126 -0.36 -8.63 -6.76
CA SER A 126 -0.61 -9.23 -5.45
C SER A 126 0.16 -8.50 -4.35
N TYR A 127 1.43 -8.15 -4.58
CA TYR A 127 2.24 -7.41 -3.61
C TYR A 127 1.63 -6.05 -3.26
N LYS A 128 1.24 -5.27 -4.28
CA LYS A 128 0.58 -3.97 -4.08
C LYS A 128 -0.73 -4.11 -3.32
N GLU A 129 -1.52 -5.13 -3.64
CA GLU A 129 -2.78 -5.42 -2.93
C GLU A 129 -2.51 -5.77 -1.45
N ARG A 130 -1.58 -6.67 -1.17
CA ARG A 130 -1.25 -7.12 0.21
C ARG A 130 -0.68 -6.00 1.07
N ILE A 131 0.06 -5.05 0.48
CA ILE A 131 0.49 -3.84 1.18
C ILE A 131 -0.68 -2.92 1.46
N LYS A 132 -1.62 -2.73 0.51
CA LYS A 132 -2.76 -1.81 0.60
C LYS A 132 -3.92 -2.36 1.44
N ASN A 133 -4.12 -3.67 1.48
CA ASN A 133 -5.21 -4.33 2.20
C ASN A 133 -5.07 -4.20 3.73
N SER A 134 -6.16 -3.89 4.43
CA SER A 134 -6.19 -3.67 5.88
C SER A 134 -5.95 -4.92 6.71
N ASP A 135 -6.24 -6.11 6.17
CA ASP A 135 -6.11 -7.37 6.88
C ASP A 135 -4.69 -7.91 6.76
N SER A 136 -4.01 -7.65 5.63
CA SER A 136 -2.63 -8.09 5.40
C SER A 136 -1.59 -7.11 5.89
N LYS A 137 -1.73 -5.79 5.61
CA LYS A 137 -0.75 -4.73 5.91
C LYS A 137 0.71 -5.16 5.72
N LEU A 138 1.01 -5.82 4.59
CA LEU A 138 2.30 -6.48 4.39
C LEU A 138 3.49 -5.52 4.61
N THR A 139 4.50 -6.01 5.33
CA THR A 139 5.75 -5.29 5.64
C THR A 139 6.99 -5.91 4.98
N LYS A 140 6.89 -7.14 4.45
CA LYS A 140 8.01 -7.80 3.76
C LYS A 140 8.39 -7.05 2.48
N SER A 141 9.68 -7.09 2.12
CA SER A 141 10.12 -6.69 0.78
C SER A 141 9.46 -7.55 -0.30
N PHE A 142 9.46 -7.05 -1.54
CA PHE A 142 8.84 -7.74 -2.67
C PHE A 142 9.35 -9.17 -2.80
N HIS A 143 10.65 -9.36 -2.91
CA HIS A 143 11.32 -10.66 -3.06
C HIS A 143 11.01 -11.62 -1.91
N LYS A 144 11.08 -11.14 -0.66
CA LYS A 144 10.77 -11.96 0.54
C LYS A 144 9.29 -12.36 0.61
N SER A 145 8.41 -11.67 -0.11
CA SER A 145 6.97 -11.94 -0.12
C SER A 145 6.52 -12.94 -1.20
N LEU A 146 7.38 -13.25 -2.19
CA LEU A 146 7.04 -14.12 -3.33
C LEU A 146 6.68 -15.54 -2.89
N GLN A 147 7.40 -16.09 -1.92
CA GLN A 147 7.14 -17.43 -1.38
C GLN A 147 5.74 -17.57 -0.76
N ASP A 148 5.18 -16.47 -0.22
CA ASP A 148 3.88 -16.50 0.44
C ASP A 148 2.71 -16.74 -0.54
N ILE A 149 2.96 -16.55 -1.84
CA ILE A 149 1.96 -16.66 -2.91
C ILE A 149 2.34 -17.70 -3.97
N ASP A 150 3.42 -18.47 -3.76
CA ASP A 150 3.92 -19.45 -4.74
C ASP A 150 2.87 -20.49 -5.14
N PHE A 151 2.09 -20.98 -4.16
CA PHE A 151 1.02 -21.95 -4.41
C PHE A 151 -0.09 -21.40 -5.31
N MET A 152 -0.31 -20.08 -5.31
CA MET A 152 -1.33 -19.41 -6.12
C MET A 152 -0.95 -19.32 -7.59
N MET A 153 0.34 -19.46 -7.91
CA MET A 153 0.88 -19.35 -9.27
C MET A 153 1.03 -20.70 -9.99
N LYS A 154 0.66 -21.81 -9.32
CA LYS A 154 0.69 -23.18 -9.85
C LYS A 154 -0.64 -23.52 -10.52
N TYR A 155 -0.92 -22.83 -11.63
CA TYR A 155 -2.22 -22.90 -12.32
C TYR A 155 -2.57 -24.30 -12.83
N ASP A 156 -1.59 -25.03 -13.35
CA ASP A 156 -1.70 -26.43 -13.75
C ASP A 156 -2.23 -27.31 -12.60
N LYS A 157 -1.71 -27.12 -11.39
CA LYS A 157 -2.15 -27.86 -10.21
C LYS A 157 -3.56 -27.50 -9.80
N ILE A 158 -3.95 -26.23 -9.88
CA ILE A 158 -5.31 -25.78 -9.56
C ILE A 158 -6.31 -26.42 -10.52
N LEU A 159 -6.06 -26.31 -11.82
CA LEU A 159 -6.94 -26.85 -12.87
C LEU A 159 -7.03 -28.38 -12.85
N ASN A 160 -5.89 -29.08 -12.75
CA ASN A 160 -5.86 -30.55 -12.69
C ASN A 160 -6.61 -31.08 -11.47
N LYS A 161 -6.57 -30.36 -10.34
CA LYS A 161 -7.33 -30.73 -9.15
C LYS A 161 -8.84 -30.63 -9.36
N ILE A 162 -9.31 -29.62 -10.07
CA ILE A 162 -10.73 -29.48 -10.41
C ILE A 162 -11.17 -30.64 -11.31
N VAL A 163 -10.42 -30.91 -12.39
CA VAL A 163 -10.74 -31.99 -13.34
C VAL A 163 -10.74 -33.36 -12.66
N LYS A 164 -9.76 -33.65 -11.80
CA LYS A 164 -9.64 -34.95 -11.13
C LYS A 164 -10.85 -35.28 -10.25
N ASN A 165 -11.47 -34.29 -9.62
CA ASN A 165 -12.62 -34.52 -8.72
C ASN A 165 -13.95 -34.59 -9.48
N PHE A 166 -14.00 -34.19 -10.74
CA PHE A 166 -15.24 -34.07 -11.50
C PHE A 166 -15.08 -34.56 -12.96
N PRO A 167 -15.24 -35.87 -13.21
CA PRO A 167 -15.17 -36.42 -14.55
C PRO A 167 -16.26 -35.86 -15.50
N ILE A 168 -15.91 -35.77 -16.78
CA ILE A 168 -16.17 -34.63 -17.68
C ILE A 168 -17.52 -34.55 -18.47
N PRO A 169 -18.54 -35.43 -18.42
CA PRO A 169 -19.73 -35.17 -19.26
C PRO A 169 -20.47 -33.88 -18.90
N LYS A 170 -20.46 -33.52 -17.61
CA LYS A 170 -21.27 -32.44 -17.03
C LYS A 170 -20.51 -31.13 -16.76
N ILE A 171 -19.20 -31.23 -16.55
CA ILE A 171 -18.35 -30.12 -16.12
C ILE A 171 -17.37 -29.75 -17.24
N GLN A 172 -17.51 -28.52 -17.71
CA GLN A 172 -16.61 -27.88 -18.65
C GLN A 172 -15.73 -26.89 -17.89
N VAL A 173 -14.41 -27.03 -17.96
CA VAL A 173 -13.47 -26.08 -17.38
C VAL A 173 -12.91 -25.21 -18.49
N ILE A 174 -13.01 -23.88 -18.33
CA ILE A 174 -12.53 -22.88 -19.30
C ILE A 174 -11.45 -22.05 -18.62
N ALA A 175 -10.22 -22.16 -19.11
CA ALA A 175 -9.12 -21.30 -18.72
C ALA A 175 -9.00 -20.11 -19.69
N LYS A 176 -8.81 -18.89 -19.16
CA LYS A 176 -8.67 -17.67 -19.96
C LYS A 176 -7.44 -16.89 -19.54
N ILE A 177 -6.74 -16.27 -20.48
CA ILE A 177 -5.62 -15.38 -20.17
C ILE A 177 -6.19 -14.01 -19.79
N TYR A 178 -5.80 -13.51 -18.61
CA TYR A 178 -6.09 -12.15 -18.20
C TYR A 178 -5.08 -11.19 -18.81
N ASP A 179 -5.46 -10.64 -19.95
CA ASP A 179 -4.73 -9.60 -20.66
C ASP A 179 -5.74 -8.70 -21.37
N ARG A 180 -5.66 -7.39 -21.12
CA ARG A 180 -6.58 -6.42 -21.72
C ARG A 180 -6.46 -6.39 -23.24
N SER A 181 -5.28 -6.63 -23.79
CA SER A 181 -5.09 -6.66 -25.25
C SER A 181 -5.87 -7.81 -25.92
N LEU A 182 -6.22 -8.84 -25.16
CA LEU A 182 -6.99 -9.99 -25.64
C LEU A 182 -8.50 -9.85 -25.42
N PHE A 183 -8.94 -8.86 -24.64
CA PHE A 183 -10.36 -8.68 -24.35
C PHE A 183 -11.03 -7.83 -25.43
N PRO A 184 -12.30 -8.13 -25.79
CA PRO A 184 -13.10 -7.25 -26.61
C PRO A 184 -13.12 -5.84 -26.01
N GLU A 185 -12.71 -4.85 -26.81
CA GLU A 185 -12.64 -3.44 -26.39
C GLU A 185 -11.79 -3.21 -25.12
N GLY A 186 -10.87 -4.13 -24.78
CA GLY A 186 -10.07 -4.07 -23.56
C GLY A 186 -10.84 -4.33 -22.27
N ASN A 187 -12.06 -4.85 -22.35
CA ASN A 187 -13.00 -4.94 -21.24
C ASN A 187 -13.26 -6.39 -20.79
N VAL A 188 -12.78 -6.73 -19.60
CA VAL A 188 -12.95 -8.06 -19.00
C VAL A 188 -14.42 -8.44 -18.77
N ILE A 189 -15.31 -7.46 -18.58
CA ILE A 189 -16.75 -7.72 -18.41
C ILE A 189 -17.34 -8.23 -19.73
N ILE A 190 -16.96 -7.62 -20.85
CA ILE A 190 -17.44 -8.05 -22.18
C ILE A 190 -16.90 -9.45 -22.50
N ASP A 191 -15.61 -9.68 -22.25
CA ASP A 191 -15.00 -11.01 -22.39
C ASP A 191 -15.75 -12.05 -21.56
N PHE A 192 -16.02 -11.75 -20.29
CA PHE A 192 -16.78 -12.61 -19.40
C PHE A 192 -18.18 -12.91 -19.96
N LEU A 193 -18.97 -11.89 -20.28
CA LEU A 193 -20.35 -12.06 -20.78
C LEU A 193 -20.41 -12.84 -22.10
N SER A 194 -19.41 -12.69 -22.98
CA SER A 194 -19.36 -13.48 -24.21
C SER A 194 -19.27 -14.99 -23.97
N ILE A 195 -18.59 -15.42 -22.90
CA ILE A 195 -18.51 -16.84 -22.50
C ILE A 195 -19.88 -17.34 -22.06
N LEU A 196 -20.68 -16.46 -21.48
CA LEU A 196 -22.05 -16.75 -21.05
C LEU A 196 -23.05 -16.69 -22.23
N GLY A 197 -22.61 -16.30 -23.42
CA GLY A 197 -23.47 -16.04 -24.57
C GLY A 197 -24.42 -14.86 -24.34
N ILE A 198 -23.98 -13.86 -23.56
CA ILE A 198 -24.75 -12.67 -23.23
C ILE A 198 -24.14 -11.49 -23.97
N ASP A 199 -24.93 -10.87 -24.85
CA ASP A 199 -24.63 -9.55 -25.41
C ASP A 199 -25.47 -8.50 -24.69
N MET A 200 -24.80 -7.60 -23.99
CA MET A 200 -25.42 -6.59 -23.13
C MET A 200 -24.73 -5.23 -23.35
N PRO A 201 -25.36 -4.29 -24.07
CA PRO A 201 -24.77 -2.99 -24.39
C PRO A 201 -24.32 -2.20 -23.16
N GLU A 202 -25.03 -2.35 -22.04
CA GLU A 202 -24.68 -1.69 -20.77
C GLU A 202 -23.29 -2.07 -20.24
N ALA A 203 -22.74 -3.22 -20.65
CA ALA A 203 -21.37 -3.62 -20.31
C ALA A 203 -20.30 -2.73 -20.97
N LYS A 204 -20.59 -2.14 -22.13
CA LYS A 204 -19.70 -1.22 -22.85
C LYS A 204 -19.64 0.14 -22.17
N GLU A 205 -20.79 0.61 -21.69
CA GLU A 205 -20.92 1.91 -21.01
C GLU A 205 -20.53 1.83 -19.53
N TYR A 206 -20.39 0.63 -18.99
CA TYR A 206 -20.07 0.43 -17.58
C TYR A 206 -18.70 0.99 -17.25
N LYS A 207 -18.71 2.12 -16.52
CA LYS A 207 -17.49 2.66 -15.92
C LYS A 207 -17.05 1.71 -14.82
N ILE A 208 -16.05 0.91 -15.13
CA ILE A 208 -15.33 0.12 -14.13
C ILE A 208 -14.83 1.11 -13.09
N GLU A 209 -15.38 1.05 -11.87
CA GLU A 209 -14.82 1.75 -10.72
C GLU A 209 -13.41 1.23 -10.50
N ALA A 210 -12.43 1.87 -11.15
CA ALA A 210 -11.05 1.53 -10.99
C ALA A 210 -10.67 1.92 -9.57
N ASN A 211 -10.49 0.94 -8.67
CA ASN A 211 -9.83 1.19 -7.40
C ASN A 211 -8.38 1.56 -7.73
N PRO A 212 -8.00 2.85 -7.68
CA PRO A 212 -6.72 3.26 -8.21
C PRO A 212 -5.62 2.56 -7.42
N SER A 213 -4.69 1.97 -8.17
CA SER A 213 -3.51 1.35 -7.60
C SER A 213 -2.51 2.44 -7.25
N LEU A 214 -1.89 2.35 -6.07
CA LEU A 214 -0.75 3.19 -5.73
C LEU A 214 0.37 2.97 -6.74
N SER A 215 1.18 3.99 -6.99
CA SER A 215 2.44 3.83 -7.72
C SER A 215 3.40 2.89 -6.98
N HIS A 216 4.49 2.46 -7.62
CA HIS A 216 5.49 1.61 -6.95
C HIS A 216 6.17 2.36 -5.81
N ILE A 217 6.51 3.65 -6.02
CA ILE A 217 7.07 4.52 -4.99
C ILE A 217 6.10 4.65 -3.81
N SER A 218 4.83 5.00 -4.06
CA SER A 218 3.82 5.14 -3.01
C SER A 218 3.47 3.80 -2.32
N THR A 219 3.57 2.68 -3.03
CA THR A 219 3.43 1.34 -2.43
C THR A 219 4.55 1.07 -1.44
N LEU A 220 5.80 1.36 -1.82
CA LEU A 220 6.95 1.18 -0.93
C LEU A 220 6.91 2.15 0.27
N ALA A 221 6.44 3.38 0.06
CA ALA A 221 6.21 4.34 1.14
C ALA A 221 5.14 3.81 2.13
N LEU A 222 4.02 3.29 1.62
CA LEU A 222 3.00 2.66 2.45
C LEU A 222 3.52 1.43 3.20
N ARG A 223 4.42 0.65 2.60
CA ARG A 223 5.11 -0.46 3.29
C ARG A 223 5.93 0.03 4.48
N LYS A 224 6.77 1.06 4.28
CA LYS A 224 7.52 1.72 5.37
C LYS A 224 6.59 2.27 6.47
N ILE A 225 5.42 2.80 6.09
CA ILE A 225 4.39 3.22 7.05
C ILE A 225 3.85 2.02 7.83
N ASN A 226 3.49 0.91 7.17
CA ASN A 226 3.01 -0.30 7.85
C ASN A 226 4.08 -0.90 8.79
N GLU A 227 5.37 -0.81 8.44
CA GLU A 227 6.50 -1.28 9.26
C GLU A 227 6.64 -0.46 10.56
N ARG A 228 6.45 0.86 10.47
CA ARG A 228 6.70 1.79 11.60
C ARG A 228 5.45 2.14 12.40
N PHE A 229 4.27 1.93 11.84
CA PHE A 229 3.00 2.37 12.43
C PHE A 229 1.93 1.29 12.38
N ASN A 230 1.34 0.97 13.54
CA ASN A 230 0.12 0.18 13.61
C ASN A 230 -1.13 1.09 13.52
N LEU A 231 -1.34 1.70 12.36
CA LEU A 231 -2.45 2.64 12.18
C LEU A 231 -3.82 1.93 12.24
N PRO A 232 -4.81 2.52 12.95
CA PRO A 232 -6.21 2.13 12.81
C PRO A 232 -6.69 2.28 11.36
N ASN A 233 -7.67 1.46 10.95
CA ASN A 233 -8.12 1.42 9.56
C ASN A 233 -8.57 2.79 9.02
N LYS A 234 -9.23 3.62 9.85
CA LYS A 234 -9.68 4.97 9.48
C LYS A 234 -8.51 5.88 9.10
N GLU A 235 -7.45 5.91 9.93
CA GLU A 235 -6.26 6.73 9.67
C GLU A 235 -5.45 6.18 8.50
N ARG A 236 -5.37 4.86 8.39
CA ARG A 236 -4.68 4.21 7.26
C ARG A 236 -5.35 4.49 5.91
N LEU A 237 -6.68 4.59 5.88
CA LEU A 237 -7.39 5.01 4.66
C LEU A 237 -7.04 6.45 4.25
N LYS A 238 -6.85 7.37 5.22
CA LYS A 238 -6.36 8.72 4.93
C LYS A 238 -4.96 8.70 4.33
N VAL A 239 -4.06 7.85 4.84
CA VAL A 239 -2.71 7.67 4.27
C VAL A 239 -2.78 7.20 2.83
N ILE A 240 -3.59 6.17 2.54
CA ILE A 240 -3.76 5.66 1.17
C ILE A 240 -4.32 6.75 0.25
N HIS A 241 -5.33 7.50 0.70
CA HIS A 241 -5.92 8.57 -0.09
C HIS A 241 -4.92 9.70 -0.36
N TYR A 242 -4.10 10.05 0.63
CA TYR A 242 -3.06 11.06 0.48
C TYR A 242 -1.97 10.60 -0.50
N LEU A 243 -1.54 9.34 -0.43
CA LEU A 243 -0.58 8.78 -1.39
C LEU A 243 -1.14 8.73 -2.82
N LEU A 244 -2.43 8.42 -3.00
CA LEU A 244 -3.09 8.49 -4.30
C LEU A 244 -3.17 9.91 -4.85
N LYS A 245 -3.46 10.89 -3.99
CA LYS A 245 -3.42 12.32 -4.34
C LYS A 245 -2.01 12.72 -4.81
N LEU A 246 -1.00 12.32 -4.04
CA LEU A 246 0.41 12.52 -4.32
C LEU A 246 0.85 11.90 -5.66
N ASP A 247 0.37 10.69 -5.99
CA ASP A 247 0.62 10.04 -7.28
C ASP A 247 0.00 10.82 -8.45
N LYS A 248 -1.16 11.47 -8.23
CA LYS A 248 -1.84 12.28 -9.24
C LYS A 248 -1.17 13.64 -9.45
N GLU A 249 -0.76 14.30 -8.37
CA GLU A 249 -0.23 15.67 -8.39
C GLU A 249 1.25 15.72 -8.78
N GLU A 250 2.07 14.81 -8.26
CA GLU A 250 3.53 14.80 -8.48
C GLU A 250 3.96 13.70 -9.47
N GLY A 251 3.01 12.88 -9.91
CA GLY A 251 3.25 11.73 -10.76
C GLY A 251 3.63 10.45 -9.98
N PRO A 252 3.53 9.27 -10.63
CA PRO A 252 3.77 7.97 -9.98
C PRO A 252 5.26 7.66 -9.73
N GLY A 253 6.17 8.58 -10.08
CA GLY A 253 7.61 8.34 -10.07
C GLY A 253 8.09 7.43 -11.22
N PRO A 254 9.41 7.21 -11.30
CA PRO A 254 10.04 6.53 -12.42
C PRO A 254 9.93 4.99 -12.30
N LEU A 255 9.71 4.44 -11.11
CA LEU A 255 9.60 3.00 -10.87
C LEU A 255 8.26 2.42 -11.36
N LYS A 256 8.32 1.45 -12.29
CA LYS A 256 7.18 0.77 -12.92
C LYS A 256 7.13 -0.75 -12.68
N THR A 257 8.20 -1.35 -12.16
CA THR A 257 8.28 -2.75 -11.69
C THR A 257 9.14 -2.86 -10.43
N PHE A 258 8.90 -3.87 -9.60
CA PHE A 258 9.73 -4.26 -8.45
C PHE A 258 10.83 -5.28 -8.79
N PHE A 259 10.71 -5.98 -9.91
CA PHE A 259 11.77 -6.83 -10.45
C PHE A 259 12.75 -6.00 -11.28
N THR A 260 14.03 -6.37 -11.26
CA THR A 260 14.94 -6.10 -12.39
C THR A 260 14.59 -7.00 -13.59
N LEU A 261 15.13 -6.71 -14.77
CA LEU A 261 14.98 -7.58 -15.94
C LEU A 261 15.52 -8.99 -15.67
N GLU A 262 16.71 -9.10 -15.07
CA GLU A 262 17.34 -10.38 -14.74
C GLU A 262 16.48 -11.19 -13.77
N GLU A 263 16.07 -10.58 -12.66
CA GLU A 263 15.21 -11.24 -11.67
C GLU A 263 13.87 -11.68 -12.28
N ARG A 264 13.31 -10.90 -13.21
CA ARG A 264 12.06 -11.23 -13.90
C ARG A 264 12.22 -12.45 -14.81
N ILE A 265 13.32 -12.53 -15.57
CA ILE A 265 13.65 -13.67 -16.41
C ILE A 265 13.80 -14.92 -15.55
N GLU A 266 14.63 -14.85 -14.51
CA GLU A 266 14.84 -15.96 -13.57
C GLU A 266 13.51 -16.41 -12.95
N PHE A 267 12.68 -15.46 -12.51
CA PHE A 267 11.39 -15.76 -11.90
C PHE A 267 10.44 -16.51 -12.83
N LEU A 268 10.35 -16.11 -14.10
CA LEU A 268 9.51 -16.75 -15.11
C LEU A 268 10.04 -18.12 -15.52
N GLU A 269 11.36 -18.32 -15.58
CA GLU A 269 11.97 -19.60 -15.93
C GLU A 269 11.52 -20.72 -14.97
N ARG A 270 11.32 -20.40 -13.67
CA ARG A 270 10.80 -21.35 -12.66
C ARG A 270 9.42 -21.92 -13.01
N PHE A 271 8.64 -21.22 -13.83
CA PHE A 271 7.30 -21.62 -14.25
C PHE A 271 7.25 -22.10 -15.71
N LYS A 272 8.37 -22.11 -16.43
CA LYS A 272 8.39 -22.39 -17.86
C LYS A 272 7.81 -23.77 -18.18
N GLU A 273 8.31 -24.82 -17.53
CA GLU A 273 7.86 -26.19 -17.79
C GLU A 273 6.36 -26.39 -17.47
N SER A 274 5.90 -25.84 -16.35
CA SER A 274 4.48 -25.92 -15.98
C SER A 274 3.59 -25.08 -16.89
N ASN A 275 4.06 -23.92 -17.35
CA ASN A 275 3.36 -23.09 -18.33
C ASN A 275 3.30 -23.77 -19.71
N GLU A 276 4.39 -24.34 -20.22
CA GLU A 276 4.38 -25.08 -21.49
C GLU A 276 3.36 -26.21 -21.47
N ARG A 277 3.29 -26.95 -20.36
CA ARG A 277 2.28 -27.98 -20.15
C ARG A 277 0.86 -27.40 -20.10
N LEU A 278 0.65 -26.35 -19.32
CA LEU A 278 -0.62 -25.64 -19.21
C LEU A 278 -1.13 -25.16 -20.58
N PHE A 279 -0.28 -24.50 -21.36
CA PHE A 279 -0.64 -23.96 -22.67
C PHE A 279 -0.94 -25.05 -23.70
N ARG A 280 -0.16 -26.13 -23.70
CA ARG A 280 -0.43 -27.29 -24.56
C ARG A 280 -1.77 -27.95 -24.22
N GLU A 281 -2.02 -28.22 -22.94
CA GLU A 281 -3.21 -28.96 -22.48
C GLU A 281 -4.50 -28.13 -22.54
N TRP A 282 -4.43 -26.84 -22.20
CA TRP A 282 -5.61 -26.00 -21.97
C TRP A 282 -5.88 -24.97 -23.05
N PHE A 283 -4.86 -24.59 -23.81
CA PHE A 283 -4.96 -23.53 -24.82
C PHE A 283 -4.63 -24.02 -26.23
N ASN A 284 -4.17 -25.27 -26.37
CA ASN A 284 -3.67 -25.84 -27.63
C ASN A 284 -2.69 -24.88 -28.33
N SER A 285 -1.77 -24.30 -27.55
CA SER A 285 -0.79 -23.35 -28.04
C SER A 285 0.55 -23.52 -27.33
N GLU A 286 1.58 -22.85 -27.86
CA GLU A 286 2.84 -22.66 -27.15
C GLU A 286 2.66 -21.74 -25.94
N ASN A 287 3.67 -21.73 -25.07
CA ASN A 287 3.70 -20.90 -23.87
C ASN A 287 3.69 -19.41 -24.22
N LYS A 288 2.61 -18.71 -23.90
CA LYS A 288 2.49 -17.26 -24.10
C LYS A 288 2.92 -16.43 -22.88
N PHE A 289 3.30 -17.08 -21.79
CA PHE A 289 3.78 -16.43 -20.56
C PHE A 289 5.30 -16.20 -20.64
N VAL A 290 5.70 -15.46 -21.66
CA VAL A 290 7.08 -15.04 -21.96
C VAL A 290 7.15 -13.52 -22.06
N LEU A 291 8.35 -12.95 -21.96
CA LEU A 291 8.57 -11.52 -22.17
C LEU A 291 8.63 -11.21 -23.68
N THR A 292 7.97 -10.13 -24.07
CA THR A 292 8.11 -9.56 -25.42
C THR A 292 9.42 -8.77 -25.57
N PRO A 293 9.96 -8.58 -26.79
CA PRO A 293 11.13 -7.71 -27.01
C PRO A 293 10.92 -6.29 -26.47
N GLU A 294 9.72 -5.74 -26.61
CA GLU A 294 9.36 -4.41 -26.11
C GLU A 294 9.40 -4.35 -24.58
N GLU A 295 8.93 -5.40 -23.90
CA GLU A 295 9.03 -5.50 -22.44
C GLU A 295 10.47 -5.63 -21.97
N ILE A 296 11.30 -6.41 -22.65
CA ILE A 296 12.72 -6.57 -22.32
C ILE A 296 13.42 -5.22 -22.36
N GLU A 297 13.23 -4.45 -23.44
CA GLU A 297 13.83 -3.13 -23.57
C GLU A 297 13.29 -2.15 -22.51
N PHE A 298 11.98 -2.18 -22.25
CA PHE A 298 11.37 -1.36 -21.20
C PHE A 298 11.97 -1.64 -19.82
N TYR A 299 12.13 -2.91 -19.43
CA TYR A 299 12.70 -3.27 -18.13
C TYR A 299 14.20 -2.96 -18.08
N ARG A 300 14.94 -3.15 -19.17
CA ARG A 300 16.35 -2.77 -19.28
C ARG A 300 16.56 -1.27 -19.07
N GLU A 301 15.72 -0.43 -19.66
CA GLU A 301 15.79 1.02 -19.43
C GLU A 301 15.44 1.39 -17.99
N GLN A 302 14.47 0.70 -17.38
CA GLN A 302 14.13 0.93 -15.99
C GLN A 302 15.28 0.57 -15.03
N ASP A 303 16.02 -0.52 -15.31
CA ASP A 303 17.12 -0.98 -14.47
C ASP A 303 18.29 0.02 -14.39
N LYS A 304 18.33 1.01 -15.29
CA LYS A 304 19.30 2.12 -15.24
C LYS A 304 19.01 3.14 -14.14
N ILE A 305 17.81 3.12 -13.53
CA ILE A 305 17.47 4.07 -12.46
C ILE A 305 18.25 3.70 -11.18
N PRO A 306 19.07 4.61 -10.62
CA PRO A 306 19.83 4.33 -9.41
C PRO A 306 18.95 3.96 -8.22
N LYS A 307 19.37 2.98 -7.43
CA LYS A 307 18.62 2.51 -6.27
C LYS A 307 18.44 3.61 -5.22
N GLU A 308 19.45 4.45 -5.04
CA GLU A 308 19.46 5.58 -4.11
C GLU A 308 18.40 6.62 -4.49
N GLU A 309 18.16 6.81 -5.79
CA GLU A 309 17.12 7.71 -6.28
C GLU A 309 15.72 7.16 -5.97
N ILE A 310 15.52 5.85 -6.13
CA ILE A 310 14.27 5.19 -5.71
C ILE A 310 14.05 5.34 -4.21
N GLU A 311 15.09 5.08 -3.40
CA GLU A 311 15.03 5.20 -1.93
C GLU A 311 14.71 6.63 -1.49
N ARG A 312 15.36 7.64 -2.09
CA ARG A 312 15.08 9.05 -1.86
C ARG A 312 13.61 9.39 -2.12
N LEU A 313 13.06 8.99 -3.27
CA LEU A 313 11.66 9.25 -3.62
C LEU A 313 10.68 8.54 -2.68
N VAL A 314 11.00 7.32 -2.26
CA VAL A 314 10.19 6.59 -1.27
C VAL A 314 10.19 7.34 0.07
N ASP A 315 11.35 7.82 0.51
CA ASP A 315 11.49 8.57 1.76
C ASP A 315 10.78 9.92 1.71
N GLU A 316 10.81 10.62 0.58
CA GLU A 316 10.03 11.85 0.40
C GLU A 316 8.53 11.62 0.52
N ARG A 317 7.99 10.56 -0.12
CA ARG A 317 6.58 10.19 0.03
C ARG A 317 6.25 9.81 1.48
N TYR A 318 7.13 9.04 2.13
CA TYR A 318 6.98 8.67 3.53
C TYR A 318 6.92 9.92 4.43
N GLN A 319 7.86 10.85 4.32
CA GLN A 319 7.89 12.06 5.16
C GLN A 319 6.65 12.92 4.94
N LYS A 320 6.24 13.13 3.68
CA LYS A 320 5.00 13.86 3.36
C LYS A 320 3.77 13.23 4.04
N VAL A 321 3.66 11.90 4.05
CA VAL A 321 2.57 11.20 4.77
C VAL A 321 2.64 11.48 6.26
N VAL A 322 3.82 11.37 6.86
CA VAL A 322 3.92 11.50 8.31
C VAL A 322 3.61 12.92 8.78
N GLU A 323 4.14 13.93 8.08
CA GLU A 323 3.94 15.34 8.40
C GLU A 323 2.47 15.77 8.21
N ASN A 324 1.83 15.34 7.12
CA ASN A 324 0.53 15.88 6.72
C ASN A 324 -0.65 15.04 7.22
N VAL A 325 -0.46 13.72 7.40
CA VAL A 325 -1.55 12.79 7.74
C VAL A 325 -1.42 12.27 9.17
N ILE A 326 -0.27 11.70 9.52
CA ILE A 326 -0.11 11.02 10.82
C ILE A 326 0.01 12.04 11.96
N LYS A 327 0.60 13.22 11.72
CA LYS A 327 0.72 14.34 12.67
C LYS A 327 1.11 13.84 14.07
N LYS A 328 2.32 13.29 14.22
CA LYS A 328 2.78 12.80 15.53
C LYS A 328 2.80 13.93 16.58
N PRO A 329 2.45 13.63 17.84
CA PRO A 329 2.65 14.54 18.95
C PRO A 329 4.16 14.77 19.15
N LYS A 330 4.54 16.04 19.35
CA LYS A 330 5.87 16.40 19.85
C LYS A 330 5.93 15.99 21.32
N VAL A 331 6.93 15.20 21.69
CA VAL A 331 7.19 14.90 23.11
C VAL A 331 8.09 16.02 23.64
N TYR A 332 7.51 16.92 24.40
CA TYR A 332 8.23 18.00 25.05
C TYR A 332 9.00 17.43 26.24
N ILE A 333 10.31 17.66 26.28
CA ILE A 333 11.14 17.20 27.40
C ILE A 333 11.10 18.29 28.48
N PRO A 334 10.72 17.99 29.74
CA PRO A 334 10.88 18.92 30.84
C PRO A 334 12.38 19.18 31.07
N VAL A 335 12.76 20.45 31.09
CA VAL A 335 14.15 20.88 31.28
C VAL A 335 14.26 21.61 32.60
N GLU A 336 15.18 21.19 33.46
CA GLU A 336 15.68 22.07 34.51
C GLU A 336 16.56 23.12 33.85
N ILE A 337 16.03 24.34 33.77
CA ILE A 337 16.77 25.49 33.25
C ILE A 337 17.90 25.79 34.23
N SER A 338 19.10 25.26 33.94
CA SER A 338 20.30 25.68 34.64
C SER A 338 20.65 27.11 34.26
N LYS A 339 20.95 27.89 35.31
CA LYS A 339 21.31 29.31 35.29
C LYS A 339 22.33 29.63 34.19
N LEU A 340 22.18 30.81 33.56
CA LEU A 340 23.13 31.39 32.59
C LEU A 340 24.58 31.18 33.07
N ALA A 341 25.42 30.60 32.20
CA ALA A 341 26.82 30.34 32.55
C ALA A 341 27.62 31.64 32.78
N ARG A 342 27.23 32.74 32.11
CA ARG A 342 27.64 34.12 32.37
C ARG A 342 26.54 35.08 31.90
N GLU A 343 25.85 35.76 32.81
CA GLU A 343 25.47 37.15 32.52
C GLU A 343 26.75 37.96 32.64
N GLY A 344 27.11 38.70 31.60
CA GLY A 344 28.38 39.42 31.60
C GLY A 344 28.35 40.57 30.63
N ASP A 345 28.82 40.37 29.40
CA ASP A 345 29.26 41.54 28.63
C ASP A 345 28.37 41.86 27.42
N ILE A 346 27.94 40.87 26.63
CA ILE A 346 27.35 41.11 25.31
C ILE A 346 25.96 40.49 25.06
N VAL A 347 25.48 39.59 25.93
CA VAL A 347 24.18 38.93 25.79
C VAL A 347 23.15 39.59 26.70
N ASP A 348 22.03 40.01 26.13
CA ASP A 348 20.90 40.64 26.84
C ASP A 348 19.90 39.57 27.31
N ARG A 349 19.64 38.56 26.47
CA ARG A 349 18.68 37.49 26.81
C ARG A 349 18.95 36.19 26.10
N VAL A 350 18.86 35.07 26.82
CA VAL A 350 18.80 33.71 26.25
C VAL A 350 17.58 32.99 26.79
N VAL A 351 16.76 32.44 25.90
CA VAL A 351 15.58 31.63 26.26
C VAL A 351 15.52 30.42 25.35
N ILE A 352 15.40 29.23 25.95
CA ILE A 352 15.00 28.01 25.23
C ILE A 352 13.50 27.85 25.42
N ASP A 353 12.70 28.03 24.36
CA ASP A 353 11.24 27.98 24.46
C ASP A 353 10.64 26.69 23.91
N LYS A 354 11.39 25.91 23.10
CA LYS A 354 10.99 24.56 22.72
C LYS A 354 12.17 23.60 22.76
N LEU A 355 11.98 22.50 23.48
CA LEU A 355 12.81 21.31 23.41
C LEU A 355 11.90 20.10 23.26
N TYR A 356 12.02 19.37 22.15
CA TYR A 356 11.18 18.20 21.92
C TYR A 356 11.85 17.16 21.02
N LEU A 357 11.48 15.90 21.20
CA LEU A 357 11.94 14.78 20.37
C LEU A 357 11.26 14.80 19.01
N ASP A 358 12.06 14.71 17.95
CA ASP A 358 11.58 14.44 16.60
C ASP A 358 11.54 12.92 16.37
N LEU A 359 10.36 12.36 16.55
CA LEU A 359 10.08 10.92 16.38
C LEU A 359 10.11 10.46 14.90
N LEU A 360 10.50 11.35 13.97
CA LEU A 360 10.74 11.05 12.54
C LEU A 360 12.23 10.94 12.21
N LYS A 361 13.10 11.52 13.03
CA LYS A 361 14.56 11.52 12.87
C LYS A 361 15.23 10.72 13.98
N ASP A 362 14.84 9.46 14.13
CA ASP A 362 15.37 8.50 15.12
C ASP A 362 15.29 8.99 16.58
N GLY A 363 14.31 9.86 16.90
CA GLY A 363 14.16 10.40 18.25
C GLY A 363 15.23 11.44 18.60
N ARG A 364 15.89 12.07 17.63
CA ARG A 364 16.81 13.19 17.89
C ARG A 364 16.03 14.43 18.32
N LEU A 365 16.66 15.30 19.09
CA LEU A 365 16.05 16.51 19.61
C LEU A 365 16.05 17.66 18.60
N ILE A 366 15.00 18.47 18.71
CA ILE A 366 14.93 19.81 18.14
C ILE A 366 14.96 20.81 19.28
N VAL A 367 15.85 21.79 19.17
CA VAL A 367 16.01 22.91 20.12
C VAL A 367 15.66 24.20 19.40
N GLU A 368 14.68 24.93 19.94
CA GLU A 368 14.33 26.29 19.50
C GLU A 368 14.41 27.25 20.69
N GLY A 369 14.85 28.46 20.39
CA GLY A 369 15.01 29.50 21.39
C GLY A 369 15.30 30.86 20.79
N VAL A 370 15.65 31.78 21.65
CA VAL A 370 15.97 33.17 21.32
C VAL A 370 17.25 33.55 22.03
N VAL A 371 18.20 34.13 21.30
CA VAL A 371 19.41 34.78 21.82
C VAL A 371 19.40 36.23 21.35
N VAL A 372 19.28 37.16 22.27
CA VAL A 372 19.31 38.61 22.05
C VAL A 372 20.65 39.15 22.59
N LEU A 373 21.40 39.85 21.74
CA LEU A 373 22.60 40.58 22.16
C LEU A 373 22.22 41.95 22.72
N LYS A 374 23.11 42.55 23.52
CA LYS A 374 22.92 43.92 24.01
C LYS A 374 23.00 44.92 22.84
N PRO A 375 22.28 46.04 22.89
CA PRO A 375 22.26 47.03 21.80
C PRO A 375 23.64 47.61 21.46
N GLU A 376 24.59 47.62 22.41
CA GLU A 376 25.91 48.22 22.24
C GLU A 376 26.90 47.32 21.48
N VAL A 377 26.54 46.04 21.27
CA VAL A 377 27.38 45.11 20.51
C VAL A 377 27.44 45.58 19.06
N LYS A 378 28.64 45.61 18.48
CA LYS A 378 28.87 45.97 17.07
C LYS A 378 29.51 44.86 16.25
N GLU A 379 30.03 43.84 16.92
CA GLU A 379 30.68 42.70 16.30
C GLU A 379 29.64 41.66 15.85
N GLU A 380 30.02 40.87 14.85
CA GLU A 380 29.21 39.76 14.35
C GLU A 380 29.61 38.47 15.05
N TYR A 381 28.62 37.74 15.55
CA TYR A 381 28.80 36.45 16.20
C TYR A 381 28.06 35.36 15.45
N ARG A 382 28.54 34.12 15.57
CA ARG A 382 27.80 32.91 15.17
C ARG A 382 27.31 32.17 16.40
N LEU A 383 26.20 31.48 16.24
CA LEU A 383 25.63 30.64 17.29
C LEU A 383 26.01 29.17 17.01
N LEU A 384 26.60 28.51 18.00
CA LEU A 384 27.03 27.11 17.93
C LEU A 384 26.39 26.31 19.06
N MET A 385 26.08 25.04 18.79
CA MET A 385 25.55 24.10 19.79
C MET A 385 26.42 22.86 19.88
N GLU A 386 26.96 22.59 21.06
CA GLU A 386 27.67 21.34 21.37
C GLU A 386 26.70 20.34 22.00
N ASN A 387 26.75 19.10 21.53
CA ASN A 387 25.95 17.98 22.03
C ASN A 387 26.80 16.69 22.10
N GLY A 388 26.17 15.54 22.36
CA GLY A 388 26.86 14.25 22.49
C GLY A 388 27.72 13.83 21.29
N GLU A 389 27.41 14.32 20.08
CA GLU A 389 28.11 14.02 18.82
C GLU A 389 29.13 15.10 18.41
N GLY A 390 29.24 16.21 19.16
CA GLY A 390 30.14 17.33 18.86
C GLY A 390 29.41 18.64 18.60
N ILE A 391 30.08 19.57 17.89
CA ILE A 391 29.59 20.93 17.65
C ILE A 391 28.81 21.01 16.33
N LYS A 392 27.63 21.63 16.39
CA LYS A 392 26.78 21.93 15.24
C LYS A 392 26.59 23.44 15.10
N GLU A 393 26.62 23.92 13.87
CA GLU A 393 26.24 25.30 13.56
C GLU A 393 24.72 25.46 13.72
N VAL A 394 24.32 26.59 14.29
CA VAL A 394 22.92 26.89 14.59
C VAL A 394 22.37 27.88 13.58
N ARG A 395 21.18 27.60 13.04
CA ARG A 395 20.45 28.59 12.24
C ARG A 395 19.91 29.68 13.16
N TRP A 396 20.62 30.79 13.24
CA TRP A 396 20.27 32.00 14.00
C TRP A 396 19.84 33.14 13.04
N GLY A 397 19.28 34.23 13.56
CA GLY A 397 18.74 35.32 12.72
C GLY A 397 17.27 35.14 12.29
N ILE A 398 16.54 34.20 12.89
CA ILE A 398 15.13 33.95 12.57
C ILE A 398 14.26 35.04 13.22
N SER A 399 13.19 35.45 12.53
CA SER A 399 12.27 36.48 13.03
C SER A 399 11.69 36.13 14.41
N SER A 400 11.69 37.13 15.30
CA SER A 400 11.17 37.06 16.67
C SER A 400 10.24 38.25 17.00
N PRO A 401 9.04 38.33 16.38
CA PRO A 401 8.15 39.49 16.52
C PRO A 401 7.72 39.81 17.96
N GLY A 402 7.58 38.80 18.81
CA GLY A 402 7.27 39.00 20.23
C GLY A 402 8.39 39.73 20.98
N TYR A 403 9.65 39.38 20.70
CA TYR A 403 10.81 40.04 21.31
C TYR A 403 11.04 41.43 20.71
N ALA A 404 10.77 41.62 19.42
CA ALA A 404 10.77 42.95 18.80
C ALA A 404 9.82 43.94 19.50
N LYS A 405 8.66 43.46 19.98
CA LYS A 405 7.71 44.28 20.74
C LYS A 405 8.15 44.53 22.19
N MET A 406 8.80 43.54 22.82
CA MET A 406 9.29 43.66 24.19
C MET A 406 10.54 44.55 24.31
N TYR A 407 11.36 44.61 23.27
CA TYR A 407 12.61 45.36 23.22
C TYR A 407 12.69 46.20 21.92
N PRO A 408 11.87 47.25 21.78
CA PRO A 408 11.77 48.02 20.54
C PRO A 408 13.07 48.75 20.15
N GLU A 409 13.87 49.14 21.15
CA GLU A 409 15.14 49.86 20.96
C GLU A 409 16.34 48.92 20.73
N ASN A 410 16.16 47.60 20.84
CA ASN A 410 17.25 46.63 20.65
C ASN A 410 17.24 46.10 19.20
N PRO A 411 18.25 46.43 18.36
CA PRO A 411 18.28 46.02 16.95
C PRO A 411 18.35 44.49 16.77
N TYR A 412 18.88 43.77 17.76
CA TYR A 412 18.99 42.31 17.74
C TYR A 412 17.67 41.61 18.05
N ALA A 413 16.71 42.28 18.70
CA ALA A 413 15.49 41.64 19.18
C ALA A 413 14.51 41.22 18.06
N LYS A 414 14.60 41.81 16.86
CA LYS A 414 13.72 41.48 15.72
C LYS A 414 14.03 40.13 15.09
N ASN A 415 15.29 39.72 15.11
CA ASN A 415 15.79 38.51 14.45
C ASN A 415 16.67 37.67 15.40
N ALA A 416 16.19 37.45 16.61
CA ALA A 416 16.96 36.80 17.67
C ALA A 416 16.70 35.28 17.76
N ARG A 417 15.74 34.74 17.00
CA ARG A 417 15.33 33.34 17.12
C ARG A 417 16.32 32.39 16.44
N PHE A 418 16.46 31.20 17.00
CA PHE A 418 17.26 30.13 16.43
C PHE A 418 16.55 28.78 16.44
N LYS A 419 17.02 27.86 15.60
CA LYS A 419 16.58 26.46 15.55
C LYS A 419 17.76 25.53 15.25
N VAL A 420 17.83 24.42 15.97
CA VAL A 420 18.79 23.32 15.74
C VAL A 420 18.03 22.00 15.69
N GLU A 421 18.34 21.18 14.70
CA GLU A 421 17.75 19.85 14.54
C GLU A 421 18.81 18.75 14.70
N GLY A 422 18.37 17.55 15.04
CA GLY A 422 19.25 16.39 15.11
C GLY A 422 20.18 16.40 16.32
N VAL A 423 19.77 17.02 17.43
CA VAL A 423 20.56 17.13 18.66
C VAL A 423 20.51 15.81 19.43
N VAL A 424 21.66 15.35 19.94
CA VAL A 424 21.78 14.09 20.68
C VAL A 424 22.05 14.38 22.15
N LEU A 425 21.22 13.82 23.03
CA LEU A 425 21.48 13.80 24.47
C LEU A 425 22.33 12.60 24.85
N THR A 426 23.25 12.81 25.78
CA THR A 426 23.95 11.73 26.48
C THR A 426 23.83 11.99 27.98
N GLU A 427 23.78 10.93 28.80
CA GLU A 427 23.65 11.05 30.26
C GLU A 427 24.82 11.85 30.88
N GLU A 428 25.97 11.90 30.21
CA GLU A 428 27.21 12.49 30.74
C GLU A 428 27.57 13.88 30.17
N LYS A 429 26.92 14.35 29.09
CA LYS A 429 27.28 15.64 28.45
C LYS A 429 26.07 16.57 28.32
N PRO A 430 26.07 17.73 28.99
CA PRO A 430 25.03 18.73 28.81
C PRO A 430 25.10 19.35 27.41
N ILE A 431 23.96 19.83 26.91
CA ILE A 431 23.94 20.62 25.67
C ILE A 431 24.44 22.02 26.01
N LYS A 432 25.41 22.52 25.24
CA LYS A 432 26.01 23.84 25.45
C LYS A 432 25.81 24.73 24.24
N LEU A 433 25.50 25.99 24.49
CA LEU A 433 25.30 27.01 23.47
C LEU A 433 26.43 28.05 23.56
N TYR A 434 27.07 28.32 22.43
CA TYR A 434 28.20 29.24 22.34
C TYR A 434 27.96 30.37 21.35
N LEU A 435 28.49 31.55 21.66
CA LEU A 435 28.79 32.58 20.66
C LEU A 435 30.24 32.42 20.21
N GLU A 436 30.46 32.42 18.90
CA GLU A 436 31.79 32.39 18.29
C GLU A 436 32.04 33.72 17.55
N ASP A 437 33.16 34.37 17.86
CA ASP A 437 33.59 35.61 17.21
C ASP A 437 34.37 35.35 15.89
N LYS A 438 34.86 36.41 15.25
CA LYS A 438 35.63 36.32 13.99
C LYS A 438 36.98 35.61 14.15
N ASP A 439 37.56 35.62 15.35
CA ASP A 439 38.83 35.00 15.68
C ASP A 439 38.67 33.55 16.18
N ARG A 440 37.44 33.02 16.13
CA ARG A 440 37.03 31.69 16.60
C ARG A 440 37.13 31.49 18.11
N ASN A 441 37.13 32.58 18.89
CA ASN A 441 36.98 32.47 20.33
C ASN A 441 35.53 32.14 20.67
N ARG A 442 35.34 31.18 21.57
CA ARG A 442 34.02 30.68 21.96
C ARG A 442 33.65 31.12 23.36
N MET A 443 32.51 31.79 23.46
CA MET A 443 31.90 32.19 24.72
C MET A 443 30.70 31.29 25.01
N LEU A 444 30.74 30.54 26.11
CA LEU A 444 29.60 29.76 26.58
C LEU A 444 28.51 30.69 27.11
N ILE A 445 27.32 30.64 26.51
CA ILE A 445 26.19 31.53 26.87
C ILE A 445 25.04 30.79 27.55
N TYR A 446 24.93 29.47 27.36
CA TYR A 446 23.86 28.69 27.97
C TYR A 446 24.24 27.22 28.10
N GLU A 447 23.77 26.58 29.17
CA GLU A 447 23.91 25.15 29.40
C GLU A 447 22.54 24.54 29.71
N ILE A 448 22.19 23.47 29.01
CA ILE A 448 20.97 22.70 29.22
C ILE A 448 21.38 21.40 29.89
N LYS A 449 21.05 21.28 31.18
CA LYS A 449 21.11 20.02 31.92
C LYS A 449 19.75 19.34 31.81
N THR A 450 19.72 18.17 31.19
CA THR A 450 18.50 17.35 31.16
C THR A 450 18.63 16.26 32.21
N ALA A 451 17.73 16.25 33.19
CA ALA A 451 17.50 15.05 33.99
C ALA A 451 16.72 14.06 33.12
N LEU A 452 17.42 13.15 32.45
CA LEU A 452 16.77 12.01 31.82
C LEU A 452 16.36 11.04 32.93
N THR A 453 15.17 11.21 33.50
CA THR A 453 14.57 10.14 34.30
C THR A 453 14.20 9.01 33.36
N LYS A 454 14.74 7.81 33.61
CA LYS A 454 14.32 6.57 32.93
C LYS A 454 12.90 6.21 33.38
N GLU A 455 11.89 6.82 32.76
CA GLU A 455 10.51 6.31 32.77
C GLU A 455 9.99 6.14 31.35
#